data_AF-A0A537VRK6-F1
#
_entry.id   AF-A0A537VRK6-F1
#
_cell.length_a   1.000
_cell.length_b   1.000
_cell.length_c   1.000
_cell.angle_alpha   90.00
_cell.angle_beta   90.00
_cell.angle_gamma   90.00
#
_symmetry.space_group_name_H-M   'P 1'
#
loop_
_entity.id
_entity.type
_entity.pdbx_description
1 polymer ?
#
loop_
_entity_poly.entity_id
_entity_poly.type
_entity_poly.pdbx_seq_one_letter_code
_entity_poly.pdbx_strand_id
1 'polypeptide(L)'
;MRHRRISVRATLVLVAVTVLAVWIAPTVHGAPSPVLRFLNQPRDAEQNATITSSDFVSGSSFIQVELVDSSGARITNSTAKVTFDLATGTGFAAGTLLVDPQPLVNGVATFGAGTLKITTKNEPHFTSYALVPSTTKGQPITGPASGGFDVYESGDSCATTCTADIRSGLDVYTVNSPGTLGASQLLASALPGLNCPGQAVIFATSVFVDATTDADSPSSPDPVFVSNHITKADWKASHNNGQAHADWCVALTAAQLVNNGGTYVQQDTNGDGTLDLFVGLAPKCPSHDPQLSAPCIVSQTGDGLGGSTTLGWLPGGDPPRRT
;
A
#
# COMPACT_ATOMS: atom_id res chain seq x y z
N MET A 1 -81.52 38.09 -39.78
CA MET A 1 -80.40 37.48 -39.02
C MET A 1 -80.94 36.90 -37.73
N ARG A 2 -80.95 35.58 -37.57
CA ARG A 2 -81.31 34.91 -36.31
C ARG A 2 -80.58 33.56 -36.24
N HIS A 3 -79.66 33.45 -35.28
CA HIS A 3 -78.93 32.24 -34.96
C HIS A 3 -79.88 31.12 -34.48
N ARG A 4 -79.66 29.89 -34.95
CA ARG A 4 -80.13 28.67 -34.27
C ARG A 4 -78.95 27.75 -34.00
N ARG A 5 -78.77 27.46 -32.71
CA ARG A 5 -77.77 26.57 -32.13
C ARG A 5 -78.09 25.12 -32.48
N ILE A 6 -77.05 24.36 -32.83
CA ILE A 6 -77.09 22.91 -33.01
C ILE A 6 -76.74 22.28 -31.66
N SER A 7 -77.60 21.37 -31.20
CA SER A 7 -77.41 20.54 -30.01
C SER A 7 -76.91 19.17 -30.46
N VAL A 8 -75.75 18.75 -29.97
CA VAL A 8 -75.16 17.42 -30.21
C VAL A 8 -75.35 16.59 -28.94
N ARG A 9 -76.07 15.47 -29.05
CA ARG A 9 -76.24 14.48 -27.98
C ARG A 9 -75.02 13.55 -27.97
N ALA A 10 -74.36 13.45 -26.83
CA ALA A 10 -73.31 12.46 -26.58
C ALA A 10 -73.90 11.23 -25.86
N THR A 11 -73.68 10.05 -26.44
CA THR A 11 -74.09 8.76 -25.90
C THR A 11 -73.00 8.25 -24.95
N LEU A 12 -73.36 7.93 -23.71
CA LEU A 12 -72.44 7.48 -22.66
C LEU A 12 -72.39 5.94 -22.65
N VAL A 13 -71.22 5.35 -22.91
CA VAL A 13 -70.99 3.90 -22.81
C VAL A 13 -70.45 3.59 -21.41
N LEU A 14 -71.15 2.72 -20.69
CA LEU A 14 -70.79 2.27 -19.34
C LEU A 14 -69.81 1.08 -19.46
N VAL A 15 -68.57 1.25 -19.01
CA VAL A 15 -67.58 0.16 -18.90
C VAL A 15 -67.58 -0.35 -17.46
N ALA A 16 -67.94 -1.62 -17.26
CA ALA A 16 -67.85 -2.27 -15.96
C ALA A 16 -66.38 -2.63 -15.65
N VAL A 17 -65.82 -2.03 -14.60
CA VAL A 17 -64.48 -2.34 -14.10
C VAL A 17 -64.60 -3.39 -12.99
N THR A 18 -64.14 -4.61 -13.26
CA THR A 18 -63.91 -5.64 -12.25
C THR A 18 -62.65 -5.29 -11.46
N VAL A 19 -62.81 -4.96 -10.18
CA VAL A 19 -61.69 -4.73 -9.25
C VAL A 19 -61.18 -6.09 -8.77
N LEU A 20 -60.04 -6.55 -9.32
CA LEU A 20 -59.27 -7.65 -8.76
C LEU A 20 -58.57 -7.14 -7.48
N ALA A 21 -58.97 -7.65 -6.32
CA ALA A 21 -58.26 -7.40 -5.07
C ALA A 21 -56.90 -8.13 -5.11
N VAL A 22 -55.85 -7.40 -5.49
CA VAL A 22 -54.47 -7.86 -5.35
C VAL A 22 -54.13 -7.85 -3.86
N TRP A 23 -54.00 -9.02 -3.25
CA TRP A 23 -53.32 -9.17 -1.97
C TRP A 23 -51.85 -8.83 -2.20
N ILE A 24 -51.46 -7.59 -1.92
CA ILE A 24 -50.06 -7.22 -1.80
C ILE A 24 -49.60 -7.84 -0.48
N ALA A 25 -48.96 -9.02 -0.56
CA ALA A 25 -48.19 -9.52 0.56
C ALA A 25 -47.18 -8.42 0.94
N PRO A 26 -47.08 -8.02 2.22
CA PRO A 26 -46.05 -7.07 2.61
C PRO A 26 -44.71 -7.67 2.18
N THR A 27 -43.99 -6.95 1.32
CA THR A 27 -42.58 -7.21 1.09
C THR A 27 -41.92 -7.07 2.46
N VAL A 28 -41.57 -8.21 3.05
CA VAL A 28 -40.63 -8.26 4.17
C VAL A 28 -39.38 -7.59 3.64
N HIS A 29 -39.15 -6.32 3.99
CA HIS A 29 -37.81 -5.77 3.96
C HIS A 29 -37.00 -6.72 4.83
N GLY A 30 -36.17 -7.55 4.20
CA GLY A 30 -35.35 -8.53 4.90
C GLY A 30 -34.65 -7.81 6.03
N ALA A 31 -34.77 -8.34 7.25
CA ALA A 31 -34.00 -7.84 8.38
C ALA A 31 -32.53 -7.68 7.92
N PRO A 32 -31.86 -6.57 8.25
CA PRO A 32 -30.52 -6.35 7.72
C PRO A 32 -29.65 -7.54 8.11
N SER A 33 -28.96 -8.10 7.12
CA SER A 33 -28.21 -9.33 7.31
C SER A 33 -27.01 -9.08 8.23
N PRO A 34 -26.55 -10.11 8.98
CA PRO A 34 -25.31 -10.01 9.74
C PRO A 34 -24.16 -9.52 8.87
N VAL A 35 -23.18 -8.84 9.47
CA VAL A 35 -22.00 -8.32 8.77
C VAL A 35 -20.74 -8.57 9.59
N LEU A 36 -19.62 -8.80 8.92
CA LEU A 36 -18.31 -8.87 9.55
C LEU A 36 -17.70 -7.47 9.67
N ARG A 37 -17.03 -7.17 10.78
CA ARG A 37 -16.37 -5.89 11.05
C ARG A 37 -14.98 -6.10 11.63
N PHE A 38 -13.98 -5.41 11.09
CA PHE A 38 -12.66 -5.33 11.70
C PHE A 38 -12.74 -4.62 13.06
N LEU A 39 -12.18 -5.23 14.09
CA LEU A 39 -11.93 -4.57 15.38
C LEU A 39 -10.64 -3.75 15.36
N ASN A 40 -9.68 -4.18 14.53
CA ASN A 40 -8.42 -3.50 14.27
C ASN A 40 -8.06 -3.67 12.78
N GLN A 41 -7.38 -2.67 12.22
CA GLN A 41 -7.02 -2.67 10.81
C GLN A 41 -5.67 -3.37 10.62
N PRO A 42 -5.46 -4.06 9.48
CA PRO A 42 -4.14 -4.49 9.07
C PRO A 42 -3.23 -3.29 8.85
N ARG A 43 -1.95 -3.55 9.12
CA ARG A 43 -0.83 -2.62 9.05
C ARG A 43 0.27 -3.20 8.18
N ASP A 44 1.28 -2.39 7.88
CA ASP A 44 2.33 -2.76 6.96
C ASP A 44 3.12 -3.97 7.47
N ALA A 45 3.57 -4.83 6.57
CA ALA A 45 4.20 -6.08 6.94
C ALA A 45 5.37 -6.44 6.01
N GLU A 46 6.29 -7.27 6.49
CA GLU A 46 7.25 -7.94 5.62
C GLU A 46 6.56 -9.11 4.92
N GLN A 47 6.92 -9.38 3.66
CA GLN A 47 6.45 -10.55 2.94
C GLN A 47 6.69 -11.84 3.74
N ASN A 48 5.72 -12.76 3.73
CA ASN A 48 5.72 -14.00 4.51
C ASN A 48 5.69 -13.82 6.05
N ALA A 49 5.70 -12.60 6.58
CA ALA A 49 5.43 -12.33 7.98
C ALA A 49 3.92 -12.46 8.28
N THR A 50 3.59 -12.56 9.56
CA THR A 50 2.18 -12.52 9.99
C THR A 50 1.66 -11.09 9.85
N ILE A 51 0.54 -10.91 9.16
CA ILE A 51 -0.14 -9.60 9.12
C ILE A 51 -0.79 -9.34 10.48
N THR A 52 -0.49 -8.19 11.05
CA THR A 52 -0.96 -7.75 12.37
C THR A 52 -1.54 -6.34 12.27
N SER A 53 -2.07 -5.84 13.38
CA SER A 53 -2.56 -4.47 13.50
C SER A 53 -1.49 -3.48 13.95
N SER A 54 -0.22 -3.80 13.74
CA SER A 54 0.94 -2.95 14.05
C SER A 54 2.04 -3.22 13.02
N ASP A 55 2.68 -2.19 12.49
CA ASP A 55 3.60 -2.35 11.35
C ASP A 55 4.78 -3.25 11.71
N PHE A 56 5.09 -4.22 10.84
CA PHE A 56 6.22 -5.16 10.96
C PHE A 56 6.31 -5.96 12.27
N VAL A 57 5.32 -5.89 13.16
CA VAL A 57 5.31 -6.62 14.43
C VAL A 57 4.74 -8.01 14.23
N SER A 58 5.50 -9.04 14.61
CA SER A 58 4.98 -10.41 14.68
C SER A 58 4.53 -10.78 16.09
N GLY A 59 3.34 -11.40 16.19
CA GLY A 59 2.97 -12.18 17.37
C GLY A 59 2.34 -11.47 18.58
N SER A 60 2.14 -10.14 18.55
CA SER A 60 1.57 -9.40 19.70
C SER A 60 0.33 -8.52 19.41
N SER A 61 -0.05 -8.34 18.14
CA SER A 61 -1.17 -7.47 17.72
C SER A 61 -2.03 -8.12 16.63
N PHE A 62 -2.71 -9.22 16.91
CA PHE A 62 -3.41 -9.98 15.86
C PHE A 62 -4.64 -9.27 15.27
N ILE A 63 -4.91 -9.54 13.99
CA ILE A 63 -6.14 -9.09 13.33
C ILE A 63 -7.34 -9.79 13.96
N GLN A 64 -8.36 -8.99 14.25
CA GLN A 64 -9.61 -9.45 14.82
C GLN A 64 -10.80 -8.95 14.00
N VAL A 65 -11.72 -9.87 13.73
CA VAL A 65 -12.98 -9.58 13.04
C VAL A 65 -14.12 -10.05 13.91
N GLU A 66 -15.09 -9.19 14.14
CA GLU A 66 -16.32 -9.55 14.84
C GLU A 66 -17.49 -9.71 13.89
N LEU A 67 -18.44 -10.57 14.28
CA LEU A 67 -19.73 -10.72 13.62
C LEU A 67 -20.78 -9.91 14.38
N VAL A 68 -21.44 -8.98 13.71
CA VAL A 68 -22.49 -8.14 14.29
C VAL A 68 -23.82 -8.30 13.55
N ASP A 69 -24.91 -8.08 14.27
CA ASP A 69 -26.25 -8.02 13.71
C ASP A 69 -26.57 -6.63 13.12
N SER A 70 -27.79 -6.46 12.62
CA SER A 70 -28.29 -5.22 12.04
C SER A 70 -28.28 -4.01 12.98
N SER A 71 -28.27 -4.24 14.29
CA SER A 71 -28.22 -3.19 15.31
C SER A 71 -26.79 -2.82 15.71
N GLY A 72 -25.80 -3.55 15.18
CA GLY A 72 -24.39 -3.44 15.58
C GLY A 72 -24.05 -4.24 16.83
N ALA A 73 -24.97 -5.06 17.35
CA ALA A 73 -24.71 -5.92 18.49
C ALA A 73 -23.96 -7.19 18.05
N ARG A 74 -23.00 -7.63 18.87
CA ARG A 74 -22.17 -8.81 18.56
C ARG A 74 -22.97 -10.10 18.64
N ILE A 75 -22.86 -10.93 17.60
CA ILE A 75 -23.46 -12.27 17.53
C ILE A 75 -22.47 -13.27 18.12
N THR A 76 -22.73 -13.76 19.33
CA THR A 76 -21.77 -14.57 20.10
C THR A 76 -21.93 -16.09 19.94
N ASN A 77 -23.02 -16.55 19.33
CA ASN A 77 -23.39 -17.96 19.21
C ASN A 77 -23.15 -18.57 17.82
N SER A 78 -22.50 -17.83 16.91
CA SER A 78 -22.16 -18.33 15.57
C SER A 78 -21.04 -19.37 15.63
N THR A 79 -21.14 -20.41 14.79
CA THR A 79 -20.12 -21.45 14.61
C THR A 79 -19.35 -21.30 13.30
N ALA A 80 -19.57 -20.21 12.58
CA ALA A 80 -18.87 -19.94 11.34
C ALA A 80 -17.37 -19.70 11.59
N LYS A 81 -16.56 -19.99 10.58
CA LYS A 81 -15.16 -19.56 10.52
C LYS A 81 -15.03 -18.38 9.57
N VAL A 82 -14.26 -17.39 9.98
CA VAL A 82 -13.91 -16.21 9.19
C VAL A 82 -12.63 -16.48 8.42
N THR A 83 -12.59 -16.02 7.17
CA THR A 83 -11.43 -16.01 6.29
C THR A 83 -11.34 -14.63 5.62
N PHE A 84 -10.39 -14.45 4.72
CA PHE A 84 -10.19 -13.23 3.96
C PHE A 84 -9.98 -13.54 2.48
N ASP A 85 -10.45 -12.62 1.64
CA ASP A 85 -10.01 -12.47 0.27
C ASP A 85 -9.20 -11.17 0.13
N LEU A 86 -8.38 -11.06 -0.91
CA LEU A 86 -7.78 -9.78 -1.29
C LEU A 86 -8.81 -8.94 -2.05
N ALA A 87 -8.89 -7.65 -1.74
CA ALA A 87 -9.61 -6.69 -2.56
C ALA A 87 -9.05 -6.66 -3.99
N THR A 88 -9.91 -6.37 -4.97
CA THR A 88 -9.55 -6.35 -6.38
C THR A 88 -10.02 -5.05 -7.03
N GLY A 89 -9.38 -4.67 -8.13
CA GLY A 89 -9.68 -3.44 -8.88
C GLY A 89 -8.47 -2.50 -8.95
N THR A 90 -8.70 -1.30 -9.46
CA THR A 90 -7.68 -0.25 -9.58
C THR A 90 -7.13 0.12 -8.20
N GLY A 91 -5.81 0.29 -8.10
CA GLY A 91 -5.12 0.66 -6.85
C GLY A 91 -4.89 -0.52 -5.88
N PHE A 92 -5.40 -1.71 -6.17
CA PHE A 92 -5.16 -2.90 -5.37
C PHE A 92 -4.10 -3.83 -5.97
N ALA A 93 -3.22 -4.31 -5.11
CA ALA A 93 -2.18 -5.27 -5.47
C ALA A 93 -2.79 -6.66 -5.67
N ALA A 94 -2.23 -7.40 -6.63
CA ALA A 94 -2.48 -8.82 -6.78
C ALA A 94 -1.35 -9.60 -6.09
N GLY A 95 -1.69 -10.67 -5.37
CA GLY A 95 -0.72 -11.47 -4.65
C GLY A 95 -1.29 -12.78 -4.16
N THR A 96 -0.46 -13.55 -3.47
CA THR A 96 -0.89 -14.81 -2.84
C THR A 96 -1.15 -14.59 -1.35
N LEU A 97 -2.42 -14.62 -0.97
CA LEU A 97 -2.87 -14.62 0.41
C LEU A 97 -2.88 -16.05 0.96
N LEU A 98 -2.18 -16.28 2.06
CA LEU A 98 -2.25 -17.49 2.87
C LEU A 98 -3.05 -17.17 4.12
N VAL A 99 -4.25 -17.75 4.23
CA VAL A 99 -5.15 -17.54 5.36
C VAL A 99 -5.69 -18.86 5.87
N ASP A 100 -5.52 -19.12 7.16
CA ASP A 100 -6.16 -20.21 7.87
C ASP A 100 -7.49 -19.70 8.46
N PRO A 101 -8.65 -20.22 8.04
CA PRO A 101 -9.94 -19.75 8.55
C PRO A 101 -10.09 -19.94 10.06
N GLN A 102 -10.41 -18.86 10.77
CA GLN A 102 -10.48 -18.83 12.24
C GLN A 102 -11.92 -18.93 12.74
N PRO A 103 -12.19 -19.72 13.80
CA PRO A 103 -13.51 -19.81 14.39
C PRO A 103 -13.92 -18.50 15.09
N LEU A 104 -15.21 -18.19 15.11
CA LEU A 104 -15.77 -17.16 15.98
C LEU A 104 -15.85 -17.69 17.42
N VAL A 105 -15.12 -17.07 18.33
CA VAL A 105 -15.22 -17.31 19.78
C VAL A 105 -15.87 -16.08 20.41
N ASN A 106 -17.05 -16.25 21.01
CA ASN A 106 -17.88 -15.13 21.49
C ASN A 106 -18.08 -14.05 20.41
N GLY A 107 -18.25 -14.46 19.16
CA GLY A 107 -18.49 -13.57 18.02
C GLY A 107 -17.25 -12.87 17.47
N VAL A 108 -16.04 -13.26 17.88
CA VAL A 108 -14.77 -12.70 17.37
C VAL A 108 -13.88 -13.81 16.81
N ALA A 109 -13.39 -13.62 15.59
CA ALA A 109 -12.33 -14.43 15.00
C ALA A 109 -11.00 -13.69 15.17
N THR A 110 -9.98 -14.38 15.68
CA THR A 110 -8.63 -13.82 15.90
C THR A 110 -7.62 -14.58 15.06
N PHE A 111 -6.88 -13.87 14.22
CA PHE A 111 -5.89 -14.43 13.30
C PHE A 111 -4.51 -14.39 13.94
N GLY A 112 -4.20 -15.46 14.67
CA GLY A 112 -2.94 -15.62 15.39
C GLY A 112 -1.69 -15.76 14.50
N ALA A 113 -0.54 -15.94 15.14
CA ALA A 113 0.74 -16.10 14.46
C ALA A 113 0.69 -17.22 13.41
N GLY A 114 1.15 -16.94 12.20
CA GLY A 114 1.17 -17.92 11.12
C GLY A 114 -0.10 -18.00 10.27
N THR A 115 -1.23 -17.48 10.76
CA THR A 115 -2.56 -17.78 10.17
C THR A 115 -3.01 -16.81 9.08
N LEU A 116 -2.33 -15.68 8.92
CA LEU A 116 -2.68 -14.64 7.94
C LEU A 116 -1.39 -14.01 7.42
N LYS A 117 -1.07 -14.26 6.15
CA LYS A 117 0.17 -13.84 5.50
C LYS A 117 -0.06 -13.53 4.03
N ILE A 118 0.73 -12.63 3.48
CA ILE A 118 0.86 -12.44 2.04
C ILE A 118 2.30 -12.76 1.64
N THR A 119 2.50 -13.58 0.62
CA THR A 119 3.84 -14.03 0.21
C THR A 119 4.47 -13.12 -0.84
N THR A 120 3.72 -12.14 -1.33
CA THR A 120 4.09 -11.29 -2.45
C THR A 120 4.15 -9.84 -1.96
N LYS A 121 5.33 -9.22 -1.98
CA LYS A 121 5.40 -7.76 -1.84
C LYS A 121 4.56 -7.09 -2.93
N ASN A 122 3.92 -5.97 -2.61
CA ASN A 122 3.29 -5.14 -3.63
C ASN A 122 4.31 -4.13 -4.20
N GLU A 123 3.84 -3.24 -5.06
CA GLU A 123 4.57 -2.04 -5.47
C GLU A 123 3.98 -0.88 -4.65
N PRO A 124 4.55 -0.52 -3.48
CA PRO A 124 3.88 0.34 -2.48
C PRO A 124 3.52 1.73 -3.00
N HIS A 125 4.24 2.22 -4.01
CA HIS A 125 3.92 3.49 -4.66
C HIS A 125 2.64 3.43 -5.53
N PHE A 126 2.30 2.27 -6.07
CA PHE A 126 1.24 2.14 -7.08
C PHE A 126 0.02 1.38 -6.62
N THR A 127 0.19 0.49 -5.65
CA THR A 127 -0.84 -0.46 -5.24
C THR A 127 -0.75 -0.71 -3.75
N SER A 128 -1.88 -1.04 -3.13
CA SER A 128 -1.94 -1.50 -1.73
C SER A 128 -2.72 -2.82 -1.65
N TYR A 129 -2.55 -3.57 -0.57
CA TYR A 129 -3.47 -4.66 -0.24
C TYR A 129 -4.62 -4.15 0.62
N ALA A 130 -5.79 -4.76 0.47
CA ALA A 130 -6.86 -4.66 1.45
C ALA A 130 -7.52 -6.03 1.61
N LEU A 131 -7.94 -6.34 2.84
CA LEU A 131 -8.55 -7.63 3.20
C LEU A 131 -10.07 -7.50 3.24
N VAL A 132 -10.77 -8.41 2.57
CA VAL A 132 -12.23 -8.50 2.60
C VAL A 132 -12.62 -9.70 3.47
N PRO A 133 -13.20 -9.49 4.67
CA PRO A 133 -13.57 -10.59 5.55
C PRO A 133 -14.80 -11.31 5.01
N SER A 134 -14.78 -12.65 5.07
CA SER A 134 -15.90 -13.50 4.68
C SER A 134 -16.01 -14.74 5.57
N THR A 135 -17.20 -15.35 5.65
CA THR A 135 -17.38 -16.66 6.31
C THR A 135 -17.27 -17.81 5.33
N THR A 136 -16.64 -18.92 5.75
CA THR A 136 -16.38 -20.09 4.91
C THR A 136 -17.54 -21.07 4.70
N LYS A 137 -18.68 -20.93 5.39
CA LYS A 137 -19.79 -21.90 5.35
C LYS A 137 -21.16 -21.23 5.16
N GLY A 138 -21.98 -21.80 4.27
CA GLY A 138 -23.33 -21.31 3.98
C GLY A 138 -23.32 -20.19 2.94
N GLN A 139 -24.32 -19.31 2.97
CA GLN A 139 -24.24 -18.04 2.25
C GLN A 139 -23.17 -17.18 2.93
N PRO A 140 -22.14 -16.71 2.22
CA PRO A 140 -21.07 -15.94 2.83
C PRO A 140 -21.61 -14.66 3.46
N ILE A 141 -21.38 -14.51 4.76
CA ILE A 141 -21.48 -13.21 5.42
C ILE A 141 -20.17 -12.49 5.14
N THR A 142 -20.25 -11.27 4.61
CA THR A 142 -19.08 -10.44 4.29
C THR A 142 -19.03 -9.19 5.15
N GLY A 143 -17.92 -8.48 5.09
CA GLY A 143 -17.76 -7.14 5.63
C GLY A 143 -17.14 -6.19 4.61
N PRO A 144 -17.03 -4.89 4.94
CA PRO A 144 -16.25 -3.96 4.13
C PRO A 144 -14.78 -4.38 4.10
N ALA A 145 -14.08 -3.99 3.03
CA ALA A 145 -12.64 -4.13 2.95
C ALA A 145 -11.95 -3.34 4.09
N SER A 146 -10.77 -3.81 4.49
CA SER A 146 -9.90 -3.05 5.38
C SER A 146 -9.43 -1.73 4.75
N GLY A 147 -8.77 -0.89 5.55
CA GLY A 147 -7.84 0.11 5.01
C GLY A 147 -6.74 -0.56 4.18
N GLY A 148 -6.16 0.21 3.26
CA GLY A 148 -5.02 -0.24 2.48
C GLY A 148 -3.77 -0.33 3.34
N PHE A 149 -2.96 -1.37 3.14
CA PHE A 149 -1.66 -1.56 3.78
C PHE A 149 -0.69 -2.18 2.78
N ASP A 150 0.60 -2.10 3.08
CA ASP A 150 1.68 -2.51 2.20
C ASP A 150 2.45 -3.71 2.75
N VAL A 151 2.98 -4.49 1.83
CA VAL A 151 3.83 -5.66 2.08
C VAL A 151 5.17 -5.39 1.43
N TYR A 152 6.20 -5.30 2.26
CA TYR A 152 7.56 -4.97 1.87
C TYR A 152 8.41 -6.21 1.64
N GLU A 153 9.48 -6.06 0.86
CA GLU A 153 10.50 -7.09 0.69
C GLU A 153 11.24 -7.37 2.00
N SER A 154 11.60 -6.30 2.71
CA SER A 154 12.22 -6.33 4.03
C SER A 154 11.60 -5.21 4.87
N GLY A 155 11.34 -5.47 6.15
CA GLY A 155 10.91 -4.42 7.05
C GLY A 155 11.07 -4.80 8.51
N ASP A 156 11.12 -3.78 9.37
CA ASP A 156 11.41 -3.92 10.78
C ASP A 156 10.64 -2.88 11.60
N SER A 157 10.29 -3.25 12.83
CA SER A 157 9.77 -2.35 13.86
C SER A 157 10.68 -2.46 15.07
N CYS A 158 11.31 -1.36 15.42
CA CYS A 158 12.41 -1.35 16.37
C CYS A 158 12.17 -0.40 17.54
N ALA A 159 12.77 -0.72 18.69
CA ALA A 159 12.80 0.16 19.86
C ALA A 159 14.00 1.12 19.87
N THR A 160 14.97 0.94 18.97
CA THR A 160 16.20 1.76 18.91
C THR A 160 16.69 2.01 17.50
N THR A 161 16.94 0.94 16.73
CA THR A 161 17.50 1.01 15.38
C THR A 161 16.76 0.02 14.52
N CYS A 162 16.19 0.50 13.43
CA CYS A 162 15.46 -0.31 12.47
C CYS A 162 16.38 -0.54 11.28
N THR A 163 16.39 -1.76 10.75
CA THR A 163 17.20 -2.10 9.57
C THR A 163 16.38 -2.85 8.54
N ALA A 164 16.50 -2.45 7.27
CA ALA A 164 16.02 -3.22 6.13
C ALA A 164 17.19 -3.56 5.20
N ASP A 165 17.18 -4.77 4.65
CA ASP A 165 18.24 -5.29 3.79
C ASP A 165 17.63 -6.01 2.57
N ILE A 166 17.87 -5.44 1.40
CA ILE A 166 17.29 -5.91 0.13
C ILE A 166 18.33 -6.53 -0.80
N ARG A 167 19.61 -6.60 -0.37
CA ARG A 167 20.68 -7.24 -1.17
C ARG A 167 21.73 -7.95 -0.32
N SER A 168 21.29 -8.64 0.73
CA SER A 168 22.13 -9.51 1.56
C SER A 168 23.37 -8.79 2.12
N GLY A 169 23.15 -7.59 2.67
CA GLY A 169 24.17 -6.74 3.29
C GLY A 169 24.84 -5.77 2.33
N LEU A 170 24.53 -5.85 1.02
CA LEU A 170 25.05 -4.90 0.05
C LEU A 170 24.21 -3.62 -0.01
N ASP A 171 22.92 -3.68 0.27
CA ASP A 171 22.02 -2.53 0.31
C ASP A 171 21.29 -2.51 1.65
N VAL A 172 21.82 -1.71 2.57
CA VAL A 172 21.34 -1.63 3.96
C VAL A 172 20.76 -0.25 4.21
N TYR A 173 19.54 -0.25 4.75
CA TYR A 173 18.77 0.94 5.12
C TYR A 173 18.65 0.95 6.63
N THR A 174 18.89 2.11 7.25
CA THR A 174 18.93 2.21 8.71
C THR A 174 18.30 3.50 9.20
N VAL A 175 17.47 3.38 10.23
CA VAL A 175 16.93 4.49 11.01
C VAL A 175 17.41 4.30 12.45
N ASN A 176 18.03 5.33 13.03
CA ASN A 176 18.63 5.29 14.38
C ASN A 176 17.70 5.89 15.44
N SER A 177 16.42 5.56 15.34
CA SER A 177 15.35 5.98 16.25
C SER A 177 14.34 4.83 16.39
N PRO A 178 13.58 4.76 17.50
CA PRO A 178 12.43 3.87 17.61
C PRO A 178 11.42 4.18 16.51
N GLY A 179 10.85 3.16 15.89
CA GLY A 179 9.93 3.35 14.77
C GLY A 179 9.78 2.11 13.91
N THR A 180 9.55 2.35 12.63
CA THR A 180 9.37 1.34 11.59
C THR A 180 10.21 1.69 10.37
N LEU A 181 10.66 0.67 9.64
CA LEU A 181 11.39 0.82 8.39
C LEU A 181 10.97 -0.31 7.45
N GLY A 182 10.43 0.03 6.28
CA GLY A 182 10.19 -0.90 5.17
C GLY A 182 11.06 -0.56 3.97
N ALA A 183 11.53 -1.55 3.22
CA ALA A 183 12.20 -1.35 1.95
C ALA A 183 11.75 -2.37 0.91
N SER A 184 11.56 -1.93 -0.33
CA SER A 184 11.18 -2.79 -1.45
C SER A 184 11.87 -2.37 -2.74
N GLN A 185 12.44 -3.35 -3.46
CA GLN A 185 12.87 -3.12 -4.84
C GLN A 185 11.68 -3.18 -5.79
N LEU A 186 11.61 -2.26 -6.74
CA LEU A 186 10.72 -2.35 -7.90
C LEU A 186 11.53 -2.72 -9.13
N LEU A 187 10.93 -3.52 -10.01
CA LEU A 187 11.50 -3.82 -11.32
C LEU A 187 11.54 -2.54 -12.16
N ALA A 188 12.50 -2.39 -13.07
CA ALA A 188 12.57 -1.25 -13.99
C ALA A 188 11.27 -1.02 -14.78
N SER A 189 10.47 -2.07 -15.02
CA SER A 189 9.16 -1.95 -15.69
C SER A 189 8.11 -1.19 -14.87
N ALA A 190 8.27 -1.09 -13.54
CA ALA A 190 7.36 -0.37 -12.66
C ALA A 190 7.54 1.15 -12.79
N LEU A 191 8.76 1.60 -13.08
CA LEU A 191 9.11 3.01 -13.27
C LEU A 191 9.94 3.19 -14.55
N PRO A 192 9.36 2.92 -15.73
CA PRO A 192 10.10 2.89 -17.00
C PRO A 192 10.69 4.26 -17.39
N GLY A 193 10.25 5.34 -16.72
CA GLY A 193 10.73 6.70 -16.93
C GLY A 193 11.87 7.15 -16.02
N LEU A 194 12.21 6.41 -14.94
CA LEU A 194 13.16 6.91 -13.94
C LEU A 194 14.59 6.90 -14.48
N ASN A 195 15.00 8.03 -15.05
CA ASN A 195 16.33 8.19 -15.64
C ASN A 195 16.97 9.50 -15.20
N CYS A 196 18.14 9.42 -14.60
CA CYS A 196 18.95 10.60 -14.34
C CYS A 196 19.71 11.00 -15.62
N PRO A 197 19.50 12.23 -16.14
CA PRO A 197 20.15 12.66 -17.37
C PRO A 197 21.67 12.45 -17.36
N GLY A 198 22.20 11.82 -18.42
CA GLY A 198 23.63 11.59 -18.61
C GLY A 198 24.21 10.39 -17.86
N GLN A 199 23.38 9.52 -17.28
CA GLN A 199 23.83 8.38 -16.48
C GLN A 199 23.68 7.04 -17.19
N ALA A 200 24.55 6.10 -16.82
CA ALA A 200 24.41 4.70 -17.16
C ALA A 200 23.91 3.95 -15.93
N VAL A 201 22.77 3.26 -16.08
CA VAL A 201 22.15 2.51 -15.00
C VAL A 201 23.00 1.29 -14.64
N ILE A 202 23.30 1.13 -13.35
CA ILE A 202 23.99 -0.05 -12.81
C ILE A 202 22.94 -1.12 -12.45
N PHE A 203 21.92 -0.72 -11.69
CA PHE A 203 20.80 -1.58 -11.31
C PHE A 203 19.54 -1.14 -12.04
N ALA A 204 18.95 -2.04 -12.83
CA ALA A 204 17.66 -1.82 -13.46
C ALA A 204 16.50 -2.05 -12.47
N THR A 205 16.66 -1.57 -11.24
CA THR A 205 15.67 -1.61 -10.17
C THR A 205 15.63 -0.25 -9.48
N SER A 206 14.46 0.10 -8.97
CA SER A 206 14.28 1.25 -8.08
C SER A 206 14.05 0.74 -6.67
N VAL A 207 14.35 1.55 -5.66
CA VAL A 207 14.07 1.17 -4.26
C VAL A 207 13.18 2.23 -3.63
N PHE A 208 12.14 1.76 -2.94
CA PHE A 208 11.32 2.58 -2.05
C PHE A 208 11.65 2.24 -0.61
N VAL A 209 11.65 3.27 0.22
CA VAL A 209 11.84 3.17 1.66
C VAL A 209 10.67 3.85 2.34
N ASP A 210 10.04 3.15 3.26
CA ASP A 210 9.12 3.73 4.22
C ASP A 210 9.81 3.79 5.58
N ALA A 211 9.72 4.93 6.26
CA ALA A 211 10.33 5.11 7.57
C ALA A 211 9.52 6.10 8.40
N THR A 212 8.93 5.61 9.47
CA THR A 212 8.12 6.41 10.39
C THR A 212 8.52 6.12 11.83
N THR A 213 8.72 7.17 12.62
CA THR A 213 8.95 7.05 14.07
C THR A 213 7.67 6.94 14.88
N ASP A 214 6.54 7.33 14.27
CA ASP A 214 5.20 7.18 14.80
C ASP A 214 4.33 6.40 13.80
N ALA A 215 3.91 5.18 14.16
CA ALA A 215 3.01 4.33 13.36
C ALA A 215 1.66 4.99 12.99
N ASP A 216 1.33 6.13 13.61
CA ASP A 216 0.09 6.87 13.42
C ASP A 216 0.29 8.29 12.83
N SER A 217 1.52 8.71 12.49
CA SER A 217 1.79 10.07 11.98
C SER A 217 2.84 10.09 10.85
N PRO A 218 2.43 9.90 9.58
CA PRO A 218 3.33 9.93 8.41
C PRO A 218 3.82 11.36 8.03
N SER A 219 3.51 12.38 8.85
CA SER A 219 3.68 13.79 8.49
C SER A 219 5.10 14.34 8.64
N SER A 220 6.02 13.60 9.26
CA SER A 220 7.44 13.97 9.38
C SER A 220 8.30 12.70 9.32
N PRO A 221 8.53 12.16 8.12
CA PRO A 221 9.32 10.95 7.99
C PRO A 221 10.77 11.17 8.37
N ASP A 222 11.37 10.16 9.02
CA ASP A 222 12.77 10.22 9.40
C ASP A 222 13.68 9.91 8.20
N PRO A 223 14.80 10.64 8.02
CA PRO A 223 15.80 10.30 7.03
C PRO A 223 16.36 8.91 7.27
N VAL A 224 16.47 8.15 6.19
CA VAL A 224 17.00 6.80 6.17
C VAL A 224 18.47 6.87 5.79
N PHE A 225 19.34 6.34 6.64
CA PHE A 225 20.74 6.15 6.30
C PHE A 225 20.86 4.96 5.35
N VAL A 226 21.59 5.12 4.25
CA VAL A 226 21.74 4.09 3.24
C VAL A 226 23.22 3.79 3.05
N SER A 227 23.54 2.50 3.12
CA SER A 227 24.82 1.94 2.72
C SER A 227 24.60 1.06 1.50
N ASN A 228 25.06 1.52 0.35
CA ASN A 228 24.99 0.81 -0.93
C ASN A 228 26.39 0.37 -1.35
N HIS A 229 26.59 -0.94 -1.52
CA HIS A 229 27.86 -1.56 -1.91
C HIS A 229 27.72 -2.19 -3.29
N ILE A 230 28.32 -1.55 -4.28
CA ILE A 230 28.41 -2.06 -5.66
C ILE A 230 29.65 -2.93 -5.76
N THR A 231 29.45 -4.22 -5.98
CA THR A 231 30.55 -5.17 -6.09
C THR A 231 31.26 -5.05 -7.43
N LYS A 232 32.44 -5.64 -7.54
CA LYS A 232 33.13 -5.82 -8.82
C LYS A 232 32.27 -6.55 -9.87
N ALA A 233 31.42 -7.48 -9.43
CA ALA A 233 30.55 -8.22 -10.33
C ALA A 233 29.45 -7.31 -10.91
N ASP A 234 28.85 -6.47 -10.06
CA ASP A 234 27.85 -5.48 -10.48
C ASP A 234 28.44 -4.49 -11.48
N TRP A 235 29.64 -3.98 -11.21
CA TRP A 235 30.35 -3.08 -12.13
C TRP A 235 30.60 -3.70 -13.51
N LYS A 236 30.98 -4.98 -13.55
CA LYS A 236 31.19 -5.70 -14.80
C LYS A 236 29.89 -5.98 -15.56
N ALA A 237 28.79 -6.19 -14.83
CA ALA A 237 27.48 -6.39 -15.42
C ALA A 237 26.90 -5.07 -15.96
N SER A 238 27.31 -3.92 -15.41
CA SER A 238 26.91 -2.60 -15.88
C SER A 238 27.39 -2.32 -17.32
N HIS A 239 26.65 -1.47 -18.04
CA HIS A 239 26.96 -1.12 -19.44
C HIS A 239 28.38 -0.56 -19.64
N ASN A 240 28.94 0.09 -18.62
CA ASN A 240 30.23 0.78 -18.69
C ASN A 240 31.40 -0.03 -18.12
N ASN A 241 31.18 -1.29 -17.70
CA ASN A 241 32.23 -2.24 -17.26
C ASN A 241 33.29 -1.64 -16.31
N GLY A 242 32.85 -0.90 -15.30
CA GLY A 242 33.71 -0.35 -14.25
C GLY A 242 33.91 1.16 -14.32
N GLN A 243 33.42 1.86 -13.29
CA GLN A 243 33.81 3.22 -12.93
C GLN A 243 34.28 3.23 -11.47
N ALA A 244 34.98 4.30 -11.09
CA ALA A 244 35.51 4.43 -9.72
C ALA A 244 34.45 4.86 -8.69
N HIS A 245 33.28 5.33 -9.12
CA HIS A 245 32.20 5.82 -8.26
C HIS A 245 30.83 5.63 -8.93
N ALA A 246 29.78 5.52 -8.11
CA ALA A 246 28.38 5.51 -8.52
C ALA A 246 27.58 6.49 -7.67
N ASP A 247 26.79 7.33 -8.34
CA ASP A 247 25.83 8.22 -7.71
C ASP A 247 24.45 7.56 -7.63
N TRP A 248 23.61 8.04 -6.72
CA TRP A 248 22.21 7.62 -6.63
C TRP A 248 21.34 8.49 -7.52
N CYS A 249 20.55 7.85 -8.37
CA CYS A 249 19.43 8.51 -9.03
C CYS A 249 18.23 8.50 -8.08
N VAL A 250 17.78 9.67 -7.66
CA VAL A 250 16.69 9.84 -6.69
C VAL A 250 15.49 10.51 -7.36
N ALA A 251 14.31 10.06 -6.96
CA ALA A 251 13.01 10.49 -7.47
C ALA A 251 12.14 10.91 -6.29
N LEU A 252 11.67 12.16 -6.25
CA LEU A 252 10.91 12.68 -5.13
C LEU A 252 9.68 13.46 -5.60
N THR A 253 8.59 13.38 -4.85
CA THR A 253 7.37 14.17 -5.10
C THR A 253 7.52 15.63 -4.69
N ALA A 254 8.40 15.91 -3.73
CA ALA A 254 8.72 17.25 -3.28
C ALA A 254 10.03 17.77 -3.88
N ALA A 255 10.10 19.09 -4.03
CA ALA A 255 11.30 19.82 -4.42
C ALA A 255 12.45 19.76 -3.38
N GLN A 256 12.54 18.74 -2.53
CA GLN A 256 13.63 18.59 -1.55
C GLN A 256 15.00 18.48 -2.24
N LEU A 257 15.05 17.86 -3.43
CA LEU A 257 16.20 17.91 -4.35
C LEU A 257 16.63 19.35 -4.69
N VAL A 258 15.68 20.28 -4.76
CA VAL A 258 15.89 21.70 -5.09
C VAL A 258 16.52 22.45 -3.93
N ASN A 259 16.13 22.12 -2.69
CA ASN A 259 16.64 22.79 -1.49
C ASN A 259 18.12 22.48 -1.22
N ASN A 260 18.61 21.32 -1.68
CA ASN A 260 20.00 20.91 -1.55
C ASN A 260 20.90 21.33 -2.73
N GLY A 261 20.37 22.13 -3.67
CA GLY A 261 21.12 22.61 -4.84
C GLY A 261 21.39 21.53 -5.90
N GLY A 262 20.65 20.41 -5.87
CA GLY A 262 20.75 19.35 -6.87
C GLY A 262 20.16 19.76 -8.22
N THR A 263 20.74 19.26 -9.30
CA THR A 263 20.14 19.38 -10.65
C THR A 263 19.08 18.30 -10.82
N TYR A 264 17.91 18.66 -11.36
CA TYR A 264 16.80 17.73 -11.54
C TYR A 264 16.04 18.00 -12.84
N VAL A 265 15.25 17.01 -13.25
CA VAL A 265 14.21 17.12 -14.28
C VAL A 265 12.91 16.60 -13.70
N GLN A 266 11.78 17.17 -14.10
CA GLN A 266 10.49 16.58 -13.78
C GLN A 266 10.15 15.49 -14.80
N GLN A 267 9.65 14.36 -14.33
CA GLN A 267 9.32 13.20 -15.16
C GLN A 267 7.89 12.73 -14.89
N ASP A 268 7.21 12.40 -15.99
CA ASP A 268 6.02 11.55 -15.99
C ASP A 268 6.51 10.10 -15.89
N THR A 269 6.27 9.49 -14.74
CA THR A 269 6.83 8.19 -14.36
C THR A 269 5.87 7.04 -14.56
N ASN A 270 4.56 7.32 -14.68
CA ASN A 270 3.54 6.32 -14.97
C ASN A 270 2.91 6.46 -16.37
N GLY A 271 3.33 7.45 -17.15
CA GLY A 271 2.89 7.66 -18.54
C GLY A 271 1.48 8.23 -18.66
N ASP A 272 0.94 8.87 -17.63
CA ASP A 272 -0.42 9.43 -17.65
C ASP A 272 -0.49 10.85 -18.25
N GLY A 273 0.66 11.41 -18.65
CA GLY A 273 0.79 12.75 -19.21
C GLY A 273 0.97 13.84 -18.15
N THR A 274 1.00 13.50 -16.86
CA THR A 274 1.25 14.40 -15.74
C THR A 274 2.66 14.21 -15.22
N LEU A 275 3.32 15.30 -14.84
CA LEU A 275 4.65 15.22 -14.21
C LEU A 275 4.49 14.85 -12.74
N ASP A 276 5.17 13.79 -12.32
CA ASP A 276 4.97 13.18 -11.00
C ASP A 276 6.14 13.42 -10.05
N LEU A 277 7.37 13.25 -10.55
CA LEU A 277 8.57 13.18 -9.73
C LEU A 277 9.65 14.14 -10.23
N PHE A 278 10.33 14.76 -9.27
CA PHE A 278 11.61 15.43 -9.46
C PHE A 278 12.69 14.37 -9.43
N VAL A 279 13.37 14.17 -10.56
CA VAL A 279 14.38 13.12 -10.76
C VAL A 279 15.74 13.75 -10.99
N GLY A 280 16.72 13.35 -10.20
CA GLY A 280 18.07 13.91 -10.27
C GLY A 280 19.09 13.07 -9.50
N LEU A 281 20.36 13.42 -9.65
CA LEU A 281 21.41 12.81 -8.85
C LEU A 281 21.37 13.35 -7.43
N ALA A 282 21.55 12.47 -6.44
CA ALA A 282 21.70 12.89 -5.06
C ALA A 282 22.94 13.79 -4.93
N PRO A 283 22.80 15.03 -4.41
CA PRO A 283 23.94 15.91 -4.20
C PRO A 283 24.81 15.42 -3.05
N LYS A 284 25.99 16.02 -2.87
CA LYS A 284 26.77 15.83 -1.63
C LYS A 284 26.05 16.51 -0.47
N CYS A 285 26.13 15.95 0.73
CA CYS A 285 25.45 16.53 1.90
C CYS A 285 25.97 17.95 2.20
N PRO A 286 25.12 18.99 2.14
CA PRO A 286 25.53 20.37 2.44
C PRO A 286 25.72 20.63 3.93
N SER A 287 25.14 19.80 4.79
CA SER A 287 25.25 19.85 6.25
C SER A 287 25.37 18.45 6.83
N HIS A 288 25.72 18.36 8.11
CA HIS A 288 25.70 17.11 8.87
C HIS A 288 24.31 16.76 9.42
N ASP A 289 23.30 17.62 9.23
CA ASP A 289 21.94 17.39 9.70
C ASP A 289 21.14 16.66 8.60
N PRO A 290 20.81 15.37 8.77
CA PRO A 290 20.14 14.59 7.73
C PRO A 290 18.71 15.08 7.45
N GLN A 291 18.03 15.69 8.43
CA GLN A 291 16.68 16.21 8.26
C GLN A 291 16.63 17.38 7.26
N LEU A 292 17.73 18.13 7.18
CA LEU A 292 17.86 19.28 6.28
C LEU A 292 18.57 18.94 4.97
N SER A 293 19.21 17.76 4.88
CA SER A 293 20.12 17.43 3.78
C SER A 293 19.73 16.20 2.97
N ALA A 294 18.75 15.39 3.39
CA ALA A 294 18.26 14.30 2.57
C ALA A 294 17.46 14.81 1.33
N PRO A 295 17.64 14.23 0.12
CA PRO A 295 18.59 13.17 -0.20
C PRO A 295 20.00 13.75 -0.38
N CYS A 296 21.02 13.03 0.11
CA CYS A 296 22.41 13.39 -0.14
C CYS A 296 23.40 12.23 0.06
N ILE A 297 24.58 12.37 -0.56
CA ILE A 297 25.72 11.46 -0.44
C ILE A 297 26.70 12.03 0.59
N VAL A 298 27.01 11.22 1.60
CA VAL A 298 28.00 11.51 2.65
C VAL A 298 29.40 11.13 2.18
N SER A 299 29.55 9.92 1.62
CA SER A 299 30.85 9.44 1.15
C SER A 299 30.71 8.42 0.02
N GLN A 300 31.74 8.35 -0.81
CA GLN A 300 31.93 7.34 -1.84
C GLN A 300 33.38 6.88 -1.76
N THR A 301 33.59 5.60 -1.53
CA THR A 301 34.93 5.02 -1.39
C THR A 301 35.04 3.71 -2.15
N GLY A 302 36.20 3.47 -2.77
CA GLY A 302 36.50 2.14 -3.32
C GLY A 302 36.65 1.11 -2.20
N ASP A 303 36.18 -0.12 -2.43
CA ASP A 303 36.26 -1.22 -1.46
C ASP A 303 37.62 -1.95 -1.45
N GLY A 304 38.55 -1.53 -2.32
CA GLY A 304 39.87 -2.17 -2.50
C GLY A 304 39.84 -3.50 -3.28
N LEU A 305 38.67 -4.00 -3.65
CA LEU A 305 38.45 -5.25 -4.38
C LEU A 305 37.89 -5.02 -5.80
N GLY A 306 37.77 -3.75 -6.21
CA GLY A 306 37.23 -3.35 -7.50
C GLY A 306 35.72 -3.08 -7.48
N GLY A 307 35.14 -2.93 -6.29
CA GLY A 307 33.83 -2.35 -6.05
C GLY A 307 33.90 -1.00 -5.34
N SER A 308 32.75 -0.49 -4.92
CA SER A 308 32.61 0.80 -4.26
C SER A 308 31.46 0.82 -3.27
N THR A 309 31.63 1.54 -2.17
CA THR A 309 30.59 1.81 -1.18
C THR A 309 30.19 3.27 -1.27
N THR A 310 28.88 3.51 -1.38
CA THR A 310 28.26 4.84 -1.29
C THR A 310 27.42 4.89 -0.02
N LEU A 311 27.69 5.90 0.81
CA LEU A 311 26.96 6.17 2.04
C LEU A 311 26.22 7.50 1.92
N GLY A 312 25.03 7.60 2.49
CA GLY A 312 24.21 8.79 2.37
C GLY A 312 22.88 8.70 3.08
N TRP A 313 22.05 9.72 2.88
CA TRP A 313 20.73 9.84 3.47
C TRP A 313 19.69 9.94 2.36
N LEU A 314 18.59 9.21 2.50
CA LEU A 314 17.38 9.35 1.70
C LEU A 314 16.25 9.87 2.59
N PRO A 315 15.28 10.62 2.03
CA PRO A 315 14.05 10.91 2.76
C PRO A 315 13.30 9.60 3.01
N GLY A 316 12.75 9.44 4.21
CA GLY A 316 11.82 8.37 4.51
C GLY A 316 10.38 8.72 4.12
N GLY A 317 9.47 7.80 4.46
CA GLY A 317 8.02 8.03 4.50
C GLY A 317 7.21 7.14 3.59
N ASP A 318 5.93 6.97 3.93
CA ASP A 318 4.99 6.16 3.16
C ASP A 318 4.84 6.76 1.75
N PRO A 319 5.12 6.00 0.69
CA PRO A 319 4.97 6.51 -0.67
C PRO A 319 3.51 6.94 -0.93
N PRO A 320 3.31 8.07 -1.63
CA PRO A 320 1.96 8.49 -1.99
C PRO A 320 1.33 7.48 -2.92
N ARG A 321 0.14 7.01 -2.54
CA ARG A 321 -0.64 6.00 -3.25
C ARG A 321 -1.37 6.65 -4.43
N ARG A 322 -1.23 6.11 -5.65
CA ARG A 322 -2.11 6.50 -6.77
C ARG A 322 -3.46 5.82 -6.63
N THR A 323 -4.53 6.60 -6.50
CA THR A 323 -5.93 6.14 -6.53
C THR A 323 -6.52 6.22 -7.93
#